data_AF-A0A8H3DAJ7-F1
#
_entry.id   AF-A0A8H3DAJ7-F1
#
_cell.length_a   1.000
_cell.length_b   1.000
_cell.length_c   1.000
_cell.angle_alpha   90.00
_cell.angle_beta   90.00
_cell.angle_gamma   90.00
#
_symmetry.space_group_name_H-M   'P 1'
#
loop_
_entity.id
_entity.type
_entity.pdbx_description
1 polymer ?
#
loop_
_entity_poly.entity_id
_entity_poly.type
_entity_poly.pdbx_seq_one_letter_code
_entity_poly.pdbx_strand_id
1 'polypeptide(L)'
;TVIREVKSVDNLHIWDLQWFVHLCLAAIFKDPFHGGKNILVLAETYNNNGTPNHTNYHHHVQKTMDLAKDKHPWFGLKQEYTLFDTNGTLWLAQGWFPWSSGPALWWCWNWEGLCAQFDQGALPCLLVHWHKISGIAAKVMPSQCIRISVII
;
A
#
# COMPACT_ATOMS: atom_id res chain seq x y z
N THR A 1 -18.90 -7.16 -23.39
CA THR A 1 -18.21 -6.36 -22.36
C THR A 1 -18.14 -4.92 -22.84
N VAL A 2 -18.87 -4.00 -22.21
CA VAL A 2 -18.84 -2.58 -22.57
C VAL A 2 -17.54 -1.99 -22.03
N ILE A 3 -16.53 -1.84 -22.89
CA ILE A 3 -15.23 -1.26 -22.52
C ILE A 3 -15.37 0.26 -22.56
N ARG A 4 -16.03 0.85 -21.55
CA ARG A 4 -16.04 2.31 -21.37
C ARG A 4 -14.73 2.72 -20.69
N GLU A 5 -14.10 3.75 -21.22
CA GLU A 5 -12.93 4.37 -20.59
C GLU A 5 -13.41 5.10 -19.32
N VAL A 6 -12.96 4.64 -18.15
CA VAL A 6 -13.32 5.23 -16.86
C VAL A 6 -12.38 6.40 -16.59
N LYS A 7 -12.91 7.62 -16.61
CA LYS A 7 -12.13 8.87 -16.43
C LYS A 7 -12.25 9.49 -15.04
N SER A 8 -13.32 9.20 -14.31
CA SER A 8 -13.60 9.73 -12.96
C SER A 8 -14.29 8.66 -12.12
N VAL A 9 -14.12 8.77 -10.81
CA VAL A 9 -14.81 7.98 -9.78
C VAL A 9 -16.33 8.07 -9.95
N ASP A 10 -16.85 9.26 -10.30
CA ASP A 10 -18.29 9.50 -10.46
C ASP A 10 -18.94 8.71 -11.60
N ASN A 11 -18.14 8.20 -12.54
CA ASN A 11 -18.62 7.43 -13.68
C ASN A 11 -18.77 5.94 -13.37
N LEU A 12 -18.38 5.52 -12.16
CA LEU A 12 -18.44 4.14 -11.72
C LEU A 12 -19.69 3.89 -10.88
N HIS A 13 -20.24 2.68 -11.01
CA HIS A 13 -21.36 2.25 -10.19
C HIS A 13 -20.90 2.05 -8.73
N ILE A 14 -21.70 2.49 -7.77
CA ILE A 14 -21.58 2.11 -6.35
C ILE A 14 -21.87 0.61 -6.21
N TRP A 15 -21.04 -0.12 -5.49
CA TRP A 15 -21.19 -1.57 -5.31
C TRP A 15 -21.58 -1.91 -3.88
N ASP A 16 -22.26 -3.04 -3.68
CA ASP A 16 -22.67 -3.50 -2.36
C ASP A 16 -21.92 -4.78 -1.99
N LEU A 17 -21.33 -4.80 -0.80
CA LEU A 17 -20.75 -5.99 -0.18
C LEU A 17 -21.74 -6.54 0.84
N GLN A 18 -22.25 -7.75 0.58
CA GLN A 18 -23.09 -8.54 1.49
C GLN A 18 -24.16 -7.72 2.23
N TRP A 19 -25.24 -7.32 1.54
CA TRP A 19 -26.51 -6.77 2.07
C TRP A 19 -26.49 -5.60 3.08
N PHE A 20 -25.34 -5.22 3.65
CA PHE A 20 -25.21 -4.35 4.81
C PHE A 20 -24.15 -3.27 4.65
N VAL A 21 -23.30 -3.37 3.63
CA VAL A 21 -22.21 -2.42 3.38
C VAL A 21 -22.23 -1.94 1.93
N HIS A 22 -22.28 -0.63 1.76
CA HIS A 22 -22.15 0.07 0.48
C HIS A 22 -20.71 0.54 0.28
N LEU A 23 -20.18 0.38 -0.93
CA LEU A 23 -18.87 0.84 -1.35
C LEU A 23 -18.98 2.18 -2.08
N CYS A 24 -18.64 3.26 -1.37
CA CYS A 24 -18.49 4.57 -1.97
C CYS A 24 -17.08 4.71 -2.51
N LEU A 25 -16.94 4.93 -3.81
CA LEU A 25 -15.64 4.90 -4.47
C LEU A 25 -14.86 6.21 -4.15
N ALA A 26 -13.57 6.09 -3.85
CA ALA A 26 -12.74 7.20 -3.37
C ALA A 26 -11.57 7.53 -4.32
N ALA A 27 -10.91 6.51 -4.87
CA ALA A 27 -9.78 6.73 -5.78
C ALA A 27 -9.65 5.59 -6.81
N ILE A 28 -9.14 5.93 -8.00
CA ILE A 28 -8.89 4.98 -9.10
C ILE A 28 -7.39 4.89 -9.36
N PHE A 29 -6.91 3.67 -9.53
CA PHE A 29 -5.53 3.33 -9.89
C PHE A 29 -5.56 2.42 -11.13
N LYS A 30 -4.49 2.43 -11.93
CA LYS A 30 -4.41 1.42 -13.00
C LYS A 30 -4.08 0.08 -12.38
N ASP A 31 -4.69 -0.98 -12.89
CA ASP A 31 -4.42 -2.32 -12.43
C ASP A 31 -3.08 -2.82 -13.00
N PRO A 32 -2.08 -3.07 -12.15
CA PRO A 32 -0.79 -3.54 -12.61
C PRO A 32 -0.72 -5.05 -12.87
N PHE A 33 -1.66 -5.82 -12.32
CA PHE A 33 -1.68 -7.27 -12.38
C PHE A 33 -2.32 -7.71 -13.69
N HIS A 34 -3.48 -7.12 -14.00
CA HIS A 34 -4.22 -7.45 -15.22
C HIS A 34 -3.85 -6.54 -16.40
N GLY A 35 -3.19 -5.41 -16.15
CA GLY A 35 -2.73 -4.47 -17.18
C GLY A 35 -3.85 -3.93 -18.08
N GLY A 36 -3.46 -3.36 -19.23
CA GLY A 36 -4.41 -2.88 -20.24
C GLY A 36 -5.31 -1.73 -19.75
N LYS A 37 -6.62 -1.92 -19.86
CA LYS A 37 -7.65 -0.94 -19.42
C LYS A 37 -8.26 -1.29 -18.05
N ASN A 38 -7.69 -2.26 -17.34
CA ASN A 38 -8.16 -2.67 -16.03
C ASN A 38 -7.76 -1.64 -14.97
N ILE A 39 -8.61 -1.48 -13.96
CA ILE A 39 -8.45 -0.49 -12.89
C ILE A 39 -8.60 -1.15 -11.53
N LEU A 40 -7.89 -0.63 -10.54
CA LEU A 40 -8.12 -0.88 -9.12
C LEU A 40 -8.86 0.32 -8.53
N VAL A 41 -9.86 0.07 -7.69
CA VAL A 41 -10.66 1.13 -7.08
C VAL A 41 -10.59 1.01 -5.58
N LEU A 42 -10.10 2.07 -4.92
CA LEU A 42 -10.17 2.22 -3.47
C LEU A 42 -11.54 2.77 -3.12
N ALA A 43 -12.21 2.14 -2.17
CA ALA A 43 -13.55 2.51 -1.75
C ALA A 43 -13.64 2.68 -0.23
N GLU A 44 -14.43 3.66 0.19
CA GLU A 44 -14.94 3.80 1.53
C GLU A 44 -16.15 2.89 1.75
N THR A 45 -16.35 2.49 3.00
CA THR A 45 -17.48 1.65 3.41
C THR A 45 -18.52 2.45 4.17
N TYR A 46 -19.78 2.31 3.78
CA TYR A 46 -20.95 2.93 4.41
C TYR A 46 -21.97 1.88 4.82
N ASN A 47 -22.69 2.14 5.90
CA ASN A 47 -23.80 1.32 6.36
C ASN A 47 -25.06 1.56 5.49
N ASN A 48 -26.03 0.65 5.54
CA ASN A 48 -27.31 0.78 4.79
C ASN A 48 -28.10 2.08 5.04
N ASN A 49 -27.91 2.69 6.21
CA ASN A 49 -28.55 3.96 6.56
C ASN A 49 -27.78 5.19 6.02
N GLY A 50 -26.74 4.99 5.21
CA GLY A 50 -25.89 6.05 4.65
C GLY A 50 -24.87 6.63 5.64
N THR A 51 -24.77 6.11 6.86
CA THR A 51 -23.73 6.52 7.81
C THR A 51 -22.38 5.87 7.47
N PRO A 52 -21.25 6.54 7.70
CA PRO A 52 -19.94 5.91 7.52
C PRO A 52 -19.83 4.69 8.43
N ASN A 53 -19.24 3.61 7.91
CA ASN A 53 -18.97 2.43 8.73
C ASN A 53 -18.02 2.81 9.89
N HIS A 54 -18.11 2.12 11.03
CA HIS A 54 -17.26 2.36 12.19
C HIS A 54 -15.75 2.23 11.91
N THR A 55 -15.35 1.47 10.88
CA THR A 55 -13.96 1.35 10.41
C THR A 55 -13.59 2.35 9.31
N ASN A 56 -14.52 3.19 8.85
CA ASN A 56 -14.24 4.21 7.83
C ASN A 56 -13.59 5.45 8.46
N TYR A 57 -12.30 5.34 8.76
CA TYR A 57 -11.49 6.45 9.25
C TYR A 57 -11.18 7.50 8.18
N HIS A 58 -11.26 7.13 6.89
CA HIS A 58 -11.01 8.04 5.78
C HIS A 58 -11.98 9.23 5.80
N HIS A 59 -13.26 8.98 6.07
CA HIS A 59 -14.28 10.04 6.22
C HIS A 59 -13.90 11.12 7.23
N HIS A 60 -13.25 10.74 8.34
CA HIS A 60 -12.81 11.69 9.37
C HIS A 60 -11.55 12.46 8.95
N VAL A 61 -10.60 11.77 8.31
CA VAL A 61 -9.38 12.39 7.79
C VAL A 61 -9.72 13.39 6.69
N GLN A 62 -10.61 13.06 5.76
CA GLN A 62 -11.03 13.93 4.67
C GLN A 62 -11.56 15.28 5.19
N LYS A 63 -12.46 15.25 6.18
CA LYS A 63 -12.98 16.48 6.81
C LYS A 63 -11.88 17.36 7.41
N THR A 64 -10.89 16.74 8.05
CA THR A 64 -9.76 17.47 8.66
C THR A 64 -8.86 18.06 7.59
N MET A 65 -8.61 17.31 6.52
CA MET A 65 -7.79 17.73 5.38
C MET A 65 -8.46 18.87 4.60
N ASP A 66 -9.79 18.85 4.46
CA ASP A 66 -10.56 19.93 3.81
C ASP A 66 -10.46 21.25 4.60
N LEU A 67 -10.49 21.19 5.94
CA LEU A 67 -10.31 22.37 6.78
C LEU A 67 -8.88 22.93 6.71
N ALA A 68 -7.88 22.09 6.46
CA ALA A 68 -6.48 22.47 6.35
C ALA A 68 -6.02 22.69 4.90
N LYS A 69 -6.94 22.72 3.93
CA LYS A 69 -6.62 22.74 2.49
C LYS A 69 -5.69 23.88 2.09
N ASP A 70 -5.89 25.06 2.67
CA ASP A 70 -5.08 26.26 2.41
C ASP A 70 -3.65 26.18 2.96
N LYS A 71 -3.35 25.20 3.82
CA LYS A 71 -2.03 24.99 4.42
C LYS A 71 -1.14 24.06 3.61
N HIS A 72 -1.69 23.38 2.60
CA HIS A 72 -0.98 22.39 1.78
C HIS A 72 -0.11 21.42 2.61
N PRO A 73 -0.68 20.69 3.59
CA PRO A 73 0.09 19.81 4.46
C PRO A 73 0.69 18.64 3.68
N TRP A 74 1.98 18.37 3.87
CA TRP A 74 2.69 17.24 3.25
C TRP A 74 3.01 16.19 4.30
N PHE A 75 2.88 14.91 3.92
CA PHE A 75 3.13 13.78 4.82
C PHE A 75 4.19 12.85 4.25
N GLY A 76 5.11 12.41 5.11
CA GLY A 76 6.05 11.34 4.80
C GLY A 76 5.70 10.10 5.63
N LEU A 77 5.33 9.00 4.98
CA LEU A 77 5.05 7.73 5.64
C LEU A 77 6.21 6.77 5.48
N LYS A 78 6.59 6.13 6.59
CA LYS A 78 7.61 5.09 6.67
C LYS A 78 6.93 3.78 7.03
N GLN A 79 6.64 2.97 6.02
CA GLN A 79 6.03 1.66 6.19
C GLN A 79 7.12 0.61 6.37
N GLU A 80 7.23 0.05 7.57
CA GLU A 80 8.05 -1.14 7.81
C GLU A 80 7.20 -2.39 7.64
N TYR A 81 7.80 -3.45 7.10
CA TYR A 81 7.15 -4.74 6.94
C TYR A 81 8.17 -5.88 7.09
N THR A 82 7.71 -7.04 7.56
CA THR A 82 8.54 -8.24 7.74
C THR A 82 7.98 -9.38 6.90
N LEU A 83 8.82 -10.01 6.09
CA LEU A 83 8.45 -11.10 5.21
C LEU A 83 8.51 -12.46 5.93
N PHE A 84 7.41 -13.19 5.87
CA PHE A 84 7.30 -14.56 6.38
C PHE A 84 7.13 -15.53 5.22
N ASP A 85 7.71 -16.72 5.37
CA ASP A 85 7.40 -17.86 4.52
C ASP A 85 6.01 -18.43 4.86
N THR A 86 5.47 -19.27 3.98
CA THR A 86 4.18 -19.94 4.12
C THR A 86 4.00 -20.70 5.43
N ASN A 87 5.10 -21.18 6.02
CA ASN A 87 5.13 -21.87 7.31
C ASN A 87 5.20 -20.92 8.53
N GLY A 88 5.07 -19.60 8.32
CA GLY A 88 5.12 -18.58 9.38
C GLY A 88 6.52 -18.31 9.96
N THR A 89 7.57 -18.85 9.32
CA THR A 89 8.97 -18.57 9.67
C THR A 89 9.46 -17.35 8.91
N LEU A 90 10.43 -16.59 9.44
CA LEU A 90 10.99 -15.47 8.68
C LEU A 90 11.56 -15.99 7.35
N TRP A 91 11.23 -15.30 6.27
CA TRP A 91 11.61 -15.70 4.92
C TRP A 91 13.13 -15.94 4.75
N LEU A 92 13.98 -15.25 5.53
CA LEU A 92 15.44 -15.50 5.63
C LEU A 92 15.93 -15.93 7.03
N ALA A 93 15.11 -16.59 7.84
CA ALA A 93 15.57 -17.08 9.15
C ALA A 93 16.56 -18.25 9.06
N GLN A 94 16.74 -18.90 7.91
CA GLN A 94 17.71 -19.99 7.76
C GLN A 94 19.14 -19.44 7.90
N GLY A 95 19.66 -19.49 9.13
CA GLY A 95 21.02 -19.09 9.49
C GLY A 95 21.15 -17.88 10.41
N TRP A 96 20.05 -17.25 10.84
CA TRP A 96 20.10 -16.13 11.80
C TRP A 96 20.27 -16.63 13.23
N PHE A 97 21.52 -16.87 13.63
CA PHE A 97 21.92 -16.92 15.03
C PHE A 97 22.60 -15.60 15.39
N PRO A 98 22.28 -14.97 16.54
CA PRO A 98 23.00 -13.79 17.02
C PRO A 98 24.37 -14.24 17.55
N TRP A 99 25.28 -14.67 16.69
CA TRP A 99 26.67 -14.92 17.09
C TRP A 99 27.50 -13.66 16.84
N SER A 100 28.01 -13.13 17.95
CA SER A 100 29.07 -12.13 18.00
C SER A 100 30.24 -12.54 17.08
N SER A 101 30.68 -11.63 16.21
CA SER A 101 31.90 -11.63 15.39
C SER A 101 31.86 -12.15 13.92
N GLY A 102 31.31 -11.31 13.01
CA GLY A 102 31.72 -11.14 11.60
C GLY A 102 30.99 -11.96 10.51
N PRO A 103 31.01 -11.57 9.21
CA PRO A 103 30.99 -10.24 8.61
C PRO A 103 29.54 -9.86 8.23
N ALA A 104 28.83 -9.15 9.11
CA ALA A 104 27.44 -8.71 8.87
C ALA A 104 27.27 -7.89 7.57
N LEU A 105 28.34 -7.23 7.11
CA LEU A 105 28.34 -6.37 5.93
C LEU A 105 28.06 -7.12 4.61
N TRP A 106 28.53 -8.36 4.43
CA TRP A 106 28.24 -9.11 3.19
C TRP A 106 26.77 -9.54 3.09
N TRP A 107 26.13 -9.77 4.24
CA TRP A 107 24.71 -10.10 4.32
C TRP A 107 23.81 -8.89 4.11
N CYS A 108 24.22 -7.70 4.59
CA CYS A 108 23.51 -6.45 4.34
C CYS A 108 23.36 -6.14 2.84
N TRP A 109 24.38 -6.43 2.02
CA TRP A 109 24.33 -6.16 0.57
C TRP A 109 23.38 -7.12 -0.16
N ASN A 110 23.43 -8.42 0.15
CA ASN A 110 22.50 -9.39 -0.41
C ASN A 110 21.05 -9.14 0.08
N TRP A 111 20.91 -8.70 1.33
CA TRP A 111 19.62 -8.37 1.95
C TRP A 111 18.96 -7.13 1.36
N GLU A 112 19.74 -6.05 1.18
CA GLU A 112 19.28 -4.84 0.46
C GLU A 112 18.88 -5.17 -0.98
N GLY A 113 19.68 -5.97 -1.68
CA GLY A 113 19.37 -6.43 -3.03
C GLY A 113 18.08 -7.25 -3.10
N LEU A 114 17.75 -7.99 -2.05
CA LEU A 114 16.58 -8.84 -2.00
C LEU A 114 15.30 -8.10 -1.58
N CYS A 115 15.39 -7.21 -0.58
CA CYS A 115 14.34 -6.20 -0.33
C CYS A 115 14.06 -5.45 -1.62
N ALA A 116 15.11 -5.04 -2.35
CA ALA A 116 14.98 -4.38 -3.63
C ALA A 116 14.36 -5.27 -4.72
N GLN A 117 14.60 -6.59 -4.76
CA GLN A 117 13.97 -7.49 -5.73
C GLN A 117 12.48 -7.74 -5.44
N PHE A 118 12.13 -8.00 -4.17
CA PHE A 118 10.74 -8.15 -3.76
C PHE A 118 9.96 -6.86 -4.02
N ASP A 119 10.53 -5.73 -3.60
CA ASP A 119 9.94 -4.43 -3.87
C ASP A 119 10.03 -4.07 -5.34
N GLN A 120 10.99 -4.50 -6.16
CA GLN A 120 10.99 -4.26 -7.62
C GLN A 120 9.97 -5.12 -8.36
N GLY A 121 9.60 -6.30 -7.83
CA GLY A 121 8.49 -7.09 -8.34
C GLY A 121 7.13 -6.51 -7.91
N ALA A 122 7.03 -6.01 -6.68
CA ALA A 122 5.83 -5.38 -6.13
C ALA A 122 5.70 -3.88 -6.49
N LEU A 123 6.78 -3.19 -6.86
CA LEU A 123 6.83 -1.74 -7.15
C LEU A 123 5.99 -1.43 -8.36
N PRO A 124 6.19 -2.06 -9.54
CA PRO A 124 5.37 -1.80 -10.70
C PRO A 124 3.89 -1.98 -10.37
N CYS A 125 3.58 -2.85 -9.39
CA CYS A 125 2.24 -3.05 -8.88
C CYS A 125 1.70 -1.87 -8.07
N LEU A 126 2.50 -1.35 -7.14
CA LEU A 126 2.08 -0.30 -6.22
C LEU A 126 2.41 1.12 -6.72
N LEU A 127 3.13 1.25 -7.83
CA LEU A 127 3.59 2.51 -8.44
C LEU A 127 2.51 3.21 -9.28
N VAL A 128 1.38 2.55 -9.57
CA VAL A 128 0.48 3.03 -10.62
C VAL A 128 -0.58 4.03 -10.17
N HIS A 129 -0.13 5.14 -9.57
CA HIS A 129 -0.83 6.45 -9.45
C HIS A 129 -1.36 6.90 -8.07
N TRP A 130 -0.50 7.01 -7.04
CA TRP A 130 -0.63 8.10 -6.04
C TRP A 130 0.58 8.19 -5.11
N HIS A 131 1.24 7.06 -4.83
CA HIS A 131 2.30 7.04 -3.82
C HIS A 131 3.65 7.38 -4.45
N LYS A 132 4.13 8.61 -4.21
CA LYS A 132 5.51 9.00 -4.54
C LYS A 132 6.45 8.25 -3.60
N ILE A 133 6.96 7.10 -4.02
CA ILE A 133 7.99 6.39 -3.28
C ILE A 133 9.27 7.21 -3.35
N SER A 134 9.82 7.55 -2.19
CA SER A 134 11.06 8.32 -2.07
C SER A 134 12.27 7.45 -1.77
N GLY A 135 12.06 6.24 -1.23
CA GLY A 135 13.14 5.30 -0.99
C GLY A 135 12.67 3.99 -0.36
N ILE A 136 13.54 2.99 -0.42
CA ILE A 136 13.40 1.68 0.21
C ILE A 136 14.74 1.37 0.88
N ALA A 137 14.70 0.70 2.03
CA ALA A 137 15.90 0.20 2.68
C ALA A 137 15.64 -1.11 3.42
N ALA A 138 16.69 -1.91 3.58
CA ALA A 138 16.72 -2.99 4.55
C ALA A 138 16.69 -2.45 5.98
N LYS A 139 16.09 -3.21 6.91
CA LYS A 139 16.11 -2.93 8.35
C LYS A 139 17.01 -3.91 9.11
N VAL A 140 17.11 -3.69 10.42
CA VAL A 140 18.02 -4.41 11.33
C VAL A 140 17.62 -5.89 11.47
N MET A 141 16.31 -6.16 11.48
CA MET A 141 15.80 -7.52 11.56
C MET A 141 15.86 -8.19 10.18
N PRO A 142 16.27 -9.47 10.08
CA PRO A 142 16.19 -10.21 8.82
C PRO A 142 14.74 -10.32 8.38
N SER A 143 14.53 -10.39 7.07
CA SER A 143 13.19 -10.32 6.48
C SER A 143 12.47 -8.98 6.65
N GLN A 144 13.04 -7.98 7.35
CA GLN A 144 12.41 -6.68 7.55
C GLN A 144 12.93 -5.61 6.58
N CYS A 145 12.02 -4.98 5.84
CA CYS A 145 12.30 -3.87 4.95
C CYS A 145 11.48 -2.64 5.37
N ILE A 146 11.91 -1.46 4.92
CA ILE A 146 11.18 -0.20 5.06
C ILE A 146 10.96 0.45 3.71
N ARG A 147 9.77 0.99 3.50
CA ARG A 147 9.41 1.83 2.36
C ARG A 147 9.05 3.22 2.84
N ILE A 148 9.59 4.24 2.17
CA ILE A 148 9.31 5.65 2.45
C ILE A 148 8.50 6.22 1.31
N SER A 149 7.31 6.74 1.61
CA SER A 149 6.42 7.38 0.65
C SER A 149 6.12 8.81 1.06
N VAL A 150 6.05 9.70 0.08
CA VAL A 150 5.60 11.09 0.26
C VAL A 150 4.17 11.18 -0.27
N ILE A 151 3.30 11.75 0.54
CA ILE A 151 1.92 12.08 0.24
C ILE A 151 1.84 13.62 0.22
N ILE A 152 1.43 14.17 -0.91
CA ILE A 152 1.31 15.60 -1.18
C ILE A 152 -0.17 15.94 -1.33
#